data_AF-A0A9N9V876-F1
#
_entry.id   AF-A0A9N9V876-F1
#
_cell.length_a   1.000
_cell.length_b   1.000
_cell.length_c   1.000
_cell.angle_alpha   90.00
_cell.angle_beta   90.00
_cell.angle_gamma   90.00
#
_symmetry.space_group_name_H-M   'P 1'
#
loop_
_entity.id
_entity.type
_entity.pdbx_description
1 polymer ?
#
loop_
_entity_poly.entity_id
_entity_poly.type
_entity_poly.pdbx_seq_one_letter_code
_entity_poly.pdbx_strand_id
1 'polypeptide(L)'
;MASYSIAQQYLLYSTKYKPWLSNTPLWHIYHSPGIFESPEFRKNLAADITKLYTTIVGLPSFYVVVRFICLPHATAFIGGEIREKKTFVSLVIEHVAVHKTDGGENAAQIFSDRINEALAPHIAEKG
;
A
#
# COMPACT_ATOMS: atom_id res chain seq x y z
N MET A 1 5.77 -16.62 -9.56
CA MET A 1 6.30 -15.25 -9.48
C MET A 1 5.13 -14.28 -9.53
N ALA A 2 4.67 -13.86 -8.36
CA ALA A 2 3.71 -12.79 -8.18
C ALA A 2 4.30 -11.49 -8.72
N SER A 3 3.62 -10.84 -9.66
CA SER A 3 4.03 -9.53 -10.17
C SER A 3 3.38 -8.45 -9.29
N TYR A 4 4.11 -7.92 -8.31
CA TYR A 4 3.67 -6.75 -7.55
C TYR A 4 3.90 -5.49 -8.39
N SER A 5 2.80 -4.81 -8.75
CA SER A 5 2.86 -3.50 -9.38
C SER A 5 2.56 -2.46 -8.31
N ILE A 6 3.57 -1.68 -7.92
CA ILE A 6 3.40 -0.49 -7.09
C ILE A 6 3.01 0.65 -8.05
N ALA A 7 1.73 0.99 -8.08
CA ALA A 7 1.27 2.17 -8.80
C ALA A 7 1.47 3.41 -7.91
N GLN A 8 2.60 4.11 -8.07
CA GLN A 8 2.80 5.43 -7.47
C GLN A 8 1.99 6.46 -8.26
N GLN A 9 0.80 6.82 -7.77
CA GLN A 9 -0.03 7.85 -8.39
C GLN A 9 0.24 9.22 -7.74
N TYR A 10 0.93 10.11 -8.45
CA TYR A 10 1.13 11.51 -8.06
C TYR A 10 -0.17 12.30 -8.31
N LEU A 11 -1.02 12.45 -7.29
CA LEU A 11 -2.21 13.29 -7.37
C LEU A 11 -1.89 14.71 -6.86
N LEU A 12 -1.87 15.67 -7.79
CA LEU A 12 -1.84 17.11 -7.50
C LEU A 12 -3.22 17.54 -6.99
N TYR A 13 -3.39 17.70 -5.66
CA TYR A 13 -4.61 18.27 -5.10
C TYR A 13 -4.44 19.75 -4.72
N SER A 14 -5.37 20.57 -5.22
CA SER A 14 -5.46 22.01 -4.97
C SER A 14 -5.81 22.32 -3.51
N THR A 15 -5.21 23.40 -3.01
CA THR A 15 -5.02 23.81 -1.60
C THR A 15 -6.27 24.29 -0.84
N LYS A 16 -7.48 23.82 -1.15
CA LYS A 16 -8.71 24.45 -0.62
C LYS A 16 -9.41 23.76 0.56
N TYR A 17 -8.97 22.58 1.03
CA TYR A 17 -9.60 21.91 2.17
C TYR A 17 -8.59 21.37 3.20
N LYS A 18 -8.84 21.74 4.47
CA LYS A 18 -8.23 21.32 5.76
C LYS A 18 -6.86 20.60 5.69
N PRO A 19 -5.74 21.29 5.98
CA PRO A 19 -4.36 20.79 5.80
C PRO A 19 -3.97 19.58 6.66
N TRP A 20 -4.65 19.31 7.77
CA TRP A 20 -4.27 18.24 8.71
C TRP A 20 -4.86 16.86 8.37
N LEU A 21 -5.84 16.78 7.46
CA LEU A 21 -6.36 15.51 6.95
C LEU A 21 -5.67 15.06 5.65
N SER A 22 -4.87 15.91 5.01
CA SER A 22 -4.25 15.58 3.73
C SER A 22 -2.91 14.85 3.84
N ASN A 23 -2.28 14.77 5.01
CA ASN A 23 -0.91 14.25 5.15
C ASN A 23 -0.81 12.81 5.65
N THR A 24 -1.93 12.07 5.70
CA THR A 24 -1.99 10.69 6.17
C THR A 24 -1.60 9.71 5.08
N PRO A 25 -0.65 8.77 5.32
CA PRO A 25 -0.45 7.63 4.44
C PRO A 25 -1.73 6.80 4.35
N LEU A 26 -2.28 6.67 3.15
CA LEU A 26 -3.46 5.84 2.89
C LEU A 26 -3.10 4.65 2.01
N TRP A 27 -3.41 3.46 2.51
CA TRP A 27 -3.20 2.19 1.82
C TRP A 27 -4.52 1.57 1.42
N HIS A 28 -4.68 1.31 0.13
CA HIS A 28 -5.71 0.42 -0.40
C HIS A 28 -5.04 -0.88 -0.84
N ILE A 29 -5.41 -1.97 -0.16
CA ILE A 29 -4.95 -3.34 -0.45
C ILE A 29 -6.09 -4.07 -1.12
N TYR A 30 -6.05 -4.16 -2.44
CA TYR A 30 -6.99 -4.92 -3.24
C TYR A 30 -6.54 -6.38 -3.32
N HIS A 31 -7.47 -7.31 -3.14
CA HIS A 31 -7.14 -8.72 -3.18
C HIS A 31 -8.28 -9.57 -3.75
N SER A 32 -7.96 -10.73 -4.31
CA SER A 32 -8.97 -11.73 -4.67
C SER A 32 -9.56 -12.39 -3.41
N PRO A 33 -10.74 -13.02 -3.51
CA PRO A 33 -11.29 -13.83 -2.42
C PRO A 33 -10.31 -14.94 -2.00
N GLY A 34 -10.37 -15.39 -0.74
CA GLY A 34 -9.49 -16.44 -0.21
C GLY A 34 -8.10 -16.00 0.30
N ILE A 35 -7.66 -14.75 0.06
CA ILE A 35 -6.30 -14.31 0.45
C ILE A 35 -6.23 -13.76 1.87
N PHE A 36 -7.01 -12.71 2.15
CA PHE A 36 -6.99 -11.93 3.40
C PHE A 36 -8.31 -12.03 4.16
N GLU A 37 -8.85 -13.24 4.29
CA GLU A 37 -10.15 -13.46 4.96
C GLU A 37 -10.05 -13.38 6.48
N SER A 38 -8.91 -13.79 7.04
CA SER A 38 -8.66 -13.74 8.49
C SER A 38 -8.55 -12.29 8.98
N PRO A 39 -9.41 -11.85 9.92
CA PRO A 39 -9.30 -10.54 10.55
C PRO A 39 -7.96 -10.36 11.27
N GLU A 40 -7.43 -11.41 11.89
CA GLU A 40 -6.17 -11.38 12.62
C GLU A 40 -4.99 -11.17 11.67
N PHE A 41 -5.01 -11.82 10.51
CA PHE A 41 -4.00 -11.60 9.47
C PHE A 41 -4.00 -10.13 9.00
N ARG A 42 -5.19 -9.59 8.69
CA ARG A 42 -5.34 -8.19 8.26
C ARG A 42 -4.84 -7.21 9.33
N LYS A 43 -5.13 -7.50 10.60
CA LYS A 43 -4.67 -6.70 11.74
C LYS A 43 -3.14 -6.71 11.87
N ASN A 44 -2.51 -7.88 11.74
CA ASN A 44 -1.04 -7.99 11.83
C ASN A 44 -0.34 -7.26 10.68
N LEU A 45 -0.83 -7.43 9.44
CA LEU A 45 -0.29 -6.70 8.29
C LEU A 45 -0.49 -5.18 8.43
N ALA A 46 -1.67 -4.72 8.87
CA ALA A 46 -1.90 -3.30 9.12
C ALA A 46 -0.98 -2.74 10.22
N ALA A 47 -0.71 -3.52 11.28
CA ALA A 47 0.22 -3.14 12.34
C ALA A 47 1.66 -3.01 11.82
N ASP A 48 2.12 -3.94 10.97
CA ASP A 48 3.46 -3.87 10.39
C ASP A 48 3.61 -2.71 9.40
N ILE A 49 2.60 -2.44 8.57
CA ILE A 49 2.56 -1.23 7.74
C ILE A 49 2.62 0.03 8.61
N THR A 50 1.87 0.08 9.70
CA THR A 50 1.88 1.23 10.62
C THR A 50 3.25 1.46 11.24
N LYS A 51 3.95 0.38 11.63
CA LYS A 51 5.30 0.45 12.19
C LYS A 51 6.30 1.10 11.23
N LEU A 52 6.16 0.90 9.91
CA LEU A 52 7.03 1.56 8.92
C LEU A 52 7.00 3.07 9.08
N TYR A 53 5.81 3.66 9.21
CA TYR A 53 5.66 5.11 9.33
C TYR A 53 6.06 5.63 10.71
N THR A 54 5.73 4.91 11.78
CA THR A 54 6.11 5.35 13.13
C THR A 54 7.62 5.30 13.35
N THR A 55 8.31 4.32 12.75
CA THR A 55 9.75 4.08 12.98
C THR A 55 10.63 4.93 12.07
N ILE A 56 10.25 5.08 10.80
CA ILE A 56 11.12 5.74 9.81
C ILE A 56 10.91 7.26 9.81
N VAL A 57 9.66 7.71 9.87
CA VAL A 57 9.32 9.14 9.73
C VAL A 57 8.73 9.73 11.01
N GLY A 58 8.65 8.96 12.11
CA GLY A 58 8.14 9.43 13.39
C GLY A 58 6.66 9.82 13.37
N LEU A 59 5.91 9.38 12.36
CA LEU A 59 4.51 9.74 12.19
C LEU A 59 3.68 9.04 13.28
N PRO A 60 2.78 9.75 14.00
CA PRO A 60 1.92 9.10 14.97
C PRO A 60 1.04 8.03 14.30
N SER A 61 0.86 6.88 14.96
CA SER A 61 0.21 5.70 14.38
C SER A 61 -1.21 5.95 13.87
N PHE A 62 -1.96 6.84 14.50
CA PHE A 62 -3.35 7.15 14.12
C PHE A 62 -3.49 7.86 12.76
N TYR A 63 -2.39 8.33 12.16
CA TYR A 63 -2.39 8.87 10.80
C TYR A 63 -2.30 7.79 9.71
N VAL A 64 -1.91 6.55 10.05
CA VAL A 64 -1.74 5.49 9.03
C VAL A 64 -3.07 4.77 8.84
N VAL A 65 -3.64 4.87 7.64
CA VAL A 65 -4.91 4.22 7.31
C VAL A 65 -4.65 3.06 6.35
N VAL A 66 -5.03 1.85 6.74
CA VAL A 66 -4.91 0.64 5.93
C VAL A 66 -6.29 0.03 5.69
N ARG A 67 -6.65 -0.15 4.42
CA ARG A 67 -7.93 -0.71 4.00
C ARG A 67 -7.71 -1.97 3.16
N PHE A 68 -8.47 -3.00 3.46
CA PHE A 68 -8.52 -4.24 2.69
C PHE A 68 -9.80 -4.25 1.86
N ILE A 69 -9.67 -4.40 0.55
CA ILE A 69 -10.77 -4.35 -0.41
C ILE A 69 -10.77 -5.67 -1.17
N CYS A 70 -11.68 -6.56 -0.80
CA CYS A 70 -11.89 -7.81 -1.52
C CYS A 70 -12.63 -7.51 -2.82
N LEU A 71 -12.02 -7.89 -3.94
CA LEU A 71 -12.58 -7.72 -5.26
C LEU A 71 -12.98 -9.09 -5.82
N PRO A 72 -14.21 -9.26 -6.34
CA PRO A 72 -14.62 -10.50 -7.01
C PRO A 72 -13.69 -10.88 -8.17
N HIS A 73 -13.77 -12.13 -8.61
CA HIS A 73 -13.13 -12.53 -9.87
C HIS A 73 -13.68 -11.70 -11.04
N ALA A 74 -12.88 -11.56 -12.11
CA ALA A 74 -13.23 -10.80 -13.31
C ALA A 74 -13.44 -9.28 -13.12
N THR A 75 -12.95 -8.68 -12.03
CA THR A 75 -12.94 -7.21 -11.85
C THR A 75 -11.56 -6.59 -12.04
N ALA A 76 -10.53 -7.41 -12.23
CA ALA A 76 -9.16 -6.97 -12.47
C ALA A 76 -8.64 -7.62 -13.76
N PHE A 77 -8.15 -6.78 -14.67
CA PHE A 77 -7.67 -7.17 -15.99
C PHE A 77 -6.22 -6.73 -16.12
N ILE A 78 -5.33 -7.65 -16.51
CA ILE A 78 -3.91 -7.35 -16.73
C ILE A 78 -3.63 -7.58 -18.21
N GLY A 79 -3.28 -6.50 -18.92
CA GLY A 79 -3.14 -6.56 -20.38
C GLY A 79 -4.46 -6.83 -21.12
N GLY A 80 -5.60 -6.50 -20.51
CA GLY A 80 -6.94 -6.75 -21.06
C GLY A 80 -7.52 -8.13 -20.71
N GLU A 81 -6.73 -9.02 -20.10
CA GLU A 81 -7.13 -10.39 -19.80
C GLU A 81 -7.46 -10.59 -18.31
N ILE A 82 -8.47 -11.42 -18.03
CA ILE A 82 -8.78 -11.87 -16.68
C ILE A 82 -7.75 -12.93 -16.28
N ARG A 83 -7.08 -12.74 -15.15
CA ARG A 83 -6.26 -13.82 -14.55
C ARG A 83 -7.16 -14.78 -13.77
N GLU A 84 -7.95 -15.60 -14.48
CA GLU A 84 -8.93 -16.51 -13.87
C GLU A 84 -8.30 -17.53 -12.89
N LYS A 85 -7.02 -17.88 -13.10
CA LYS A 85 -6.32 -18.93 -12.33
C LYS A 85 -5.33 -18.41 -11.29
N LYS A 86 -5.18 -17.10 -11.11
CA LYS A 86 -4.20 -16.56 -10.15
C LYS A 86 -4.87 -15.62 -9.17
N THR A 87 -4.66 -15.91 -7.89
CA THR A 87 -4.85 -14.96 -6.80
C THR A 87 -4.08 -13.68 -7.13
N PHE A 88 -4.63 -12.53 -6.78
CA PHE A 88 -3.95 -11.26 -6.98
C PHE A 88 -3.98 -10.42 -5.71
N VAL A 89 -2.91 -9.65 -5.52
CA VAL A 89 -2.82 -8.58 -4.54
C VAL A 89 -2.32 -7.34 -5.27
N SER A 90 -3.05 -6.24 -5.18
CA SER A 90 -2.68 -4.94 -5.73
C SER A 90 -2.67 -3.91 -4.61
N LEU A 91 -1.63 -3.08 -4.59
CA LEU A 91 -1.38 -2.11 -3.53
C LEU A 91 -1.40 -0.71 -4.14
N VAL A 92 -2.26 0.13 -3.60
CA VAL A 92 -2.26 1.57 -3.89
C VAL A 92 -1.89 2.28 -2.61
N ILE A 93 -0.82 3.07 -2.68
CA ILE A 93 -0.29 3.84 -1.56
C ILE A 93 -0.34 5.30 -1.94
N GLU A 94 -1.14 6.06 -1.22
CA GLU A 94 -1.27 7.50 -1.40
C GLU A 94 -0.40 8.19 -0.35
N HIS A 95 0.62 8.91 -0.83
CA HIS A 95 1.41 9.86 -0.03
C HIS A 95 1.20 11.26 -0.57
N VAL A 96 1.13 12.25 0.31
CA VAL A 96 1.35 13.64 -0.11
C VAL A 96 2.85 13.86 -0.30
N ALA A 97 3.19 14.55 -1.38
CA ALA A 97 4.54 14.78 -1.83
C ALA A 97 5.43 15.31 -0.70
N VAL A 98 6.29 14.45 -0.16
CA VAL A 98 7.41 14.88 0.68
C VAL A 98 8.38 15.59 -0.26
N HIS A 99 8.74 16.84 0.03
CA HIS A 99 9.66 17.59 -0.82
C HIS A 99 10.94 16.76 -1.02
N LYS A 100 11.32 16.53 -2.29
CA LYS A 100 12.52 15.76 -2.69
C LYS A 100 13.80 16.24 -1.99
N THR A 101 13.81 17.46 -1.47
CA THR A 101 14.91 18.08 -0.73
C THR A 101 15.13 17.48 0.66
N ASP A 102 14.13 16.86 1.28
CA ASP A 102 14.17 16.52 2.71
C ASP A 102 14.60 15.05 2.96
N GLY A 103 14.52 14.19 1.94
CA GLY A 103 14.84 12.76 2.03
C GLY A 103 16.17 12.33 1.37
N GLY A 104 16.83 13.23 0.64
CA GLY A 104 17.98 12.90 -0.21
C GLY A 104 17.59 12.13 -1.49
N GLU A 105 18.54 11.98 -2.41
CA GLU A 105 18.30 11.41 -3.75
C GLU A 105 17.72 9.98 -3.74
N ASN A 106 17.91 9.23 -2.65
CA ASN A 106 17.56 7.82 -2.55
C ASN A 106 16.32 7.51 -1.67
N ALA A 107 15.64 8.52 -1.11
CA ALA A 107 14.51 8.29 -0.19
C ALA A 107 13.41 7.40 -0.77
N ALA A 108 13.05 7.60 -2.04
CA ALA A 108 12.00 6.81 -2.69
C ALA A 108 12.36 5.33 -2.83
N GLN A 109 13.63 5.03 -3.13
CA GLN A 109 14.10 3.65 -3.25
C GLN A 109 14.14 2.97 -1.88
N ILE A 110 14.75 3.62 -0.88
CA ILE A 110 14.82 3.12 0.50
C ILE A 110 13.42 2.81 1.02
N PHE A 111 12.47 3.71 0.78
CA PHE A 111 11.10 3.51 1.22
C PHE A 111 10.42 2.34 0.49
N SER A 112 10.65 2.19 -0.81
CA SER A 112 10.15 1.04 -1.58
C SER A 112 10.73 -0.29 -1.10
N ASP A 113 12.02 -0.33 -0.78
CA ASP A 113 12.68 -1.52 -0.25
C ASP A 113 12.11 -1.92 1.11
N ARG A 114 11.87 -0.94 2.00
CA ARG A 114 11.24 -1.17 3.31
C ARG A 114 9.80 -1.67 3.18
N ILE A 115 9.05 -1.15 2.22
CA ILE A 115 7.72 -1.70 1.89
C ILE A 115 7.87 -3.16 1.47
N ASN A 116 8.79 -3.48 0.56
CA ASN A 116 9.00 -4.85 0.11
C ASN A 116 9.38 -5.79 1.27
N GLU A 117 10.28 -5.37 2.17
CA GLU A 117 10.67 -6.14 3.36
C GLU A 117 9.48 -6.39 4.30
N ALA A 118 8.69 -5.36 4.60
CA ALA A 118 7.54 -5.49 5.48
C ALA A 118 6.43 -6.36 4.88
N LEU A 119 6.26 -6.31 3.56
CA LEU A 119 5.23 -7.07 2.87
C LEU A 119 5.63 -8.51 2.57
N ALA A 120 6.92 -8.78 2.34
CA ALA A 120 7.44 -10.10 2.00
C ALA A 120 6.87 -11.26 2.87
N PRO A 121 6.87 -11.19 4.21
CA PRO A 121 6.34 -12.29 5.03
C PRO A 121 4.82 -12.49 4.89
N HIS A 122 4.11 -11.48 4.37
CA HIS A 122 2.65 -11.49 4.29
C HIS A 122 2.13 -11.85 2.91
N ILE A 123 2.82 -11.44 1.84
CA ILE A 123 2.29 -11.55 0.48
C ILE A 123 3.10 -12.47 -0.44
N ALA A 124 4.37 -12.77 -0.16
CA ALA A 124 5.27 -13.44 -1.11
C ALA A 124 4.73 -14.77 -1.68
N GLU A 125 3.96 -15.54 -0.90
CA GLU A 125 3.35 -16.81 -1.33
C GLU A 125 1.91 -16.69 -1.85
N LYS A 126 1.31 -15.50 -1.79
CA LYS A 126 -0.14 -15.28 -2.02
C LYS A 126 -0.50 -14.70 -3.40
N GLY A 127 0.47 -14.32 -4.23
CA GLY A 127 0.26 -13.72 -5.57
C GLY A 127 0.92 -14.41 -6.75
#